data_AF-A0A964RNV1-F1
#
_entry.id   AF-A0A964RNV1-F1
#
_cell.length_a   1.000
_cell.length_b   1.000
_cell.length_c   1.000
_cell.angle_alpha   90.00
_cell.angle_beta   90.00
_cell.angle_gamma   90.00
#
_symmetry.space_group_name_H-M   'P 1'
#
loop_
_entity.id
_entity.type
_entity.pdbx_description
1 polymer ?
#
loop_
_entity_poly.entity_id
_entity_poly.type
_entity_poly.pdbx_seq_one_letter_code
_entity_poly.pdbx_strand_id
1 'polypeptide(L)' 'MSNLETFKKIIKSVWSINNVDEIEDGFGPDEIEAWDSLSHIELIVALEEEFEISIAVQDVSRLYTIGDIKKTLEKYGVEI' A
#
# COMPACT_ATOMS: atom_id res chain seq x y z
N MET A 1 -5.15 13.42 10.88
CA MET A 1 -5.57 12.22 10.14
C MET A 1 -4.82 11.07 10.75
N SER A 2 -5.48 9.94 10.95
CA SER A 2 -4.81 8.70 11.36
C SER A 2 -4.00 8.12 10.19
N ASN A 3 -2.93 7.38 10.48
CA ASN A 3 -2.15 6.69 9.44
C ASN A 3 -3.04 5.77 8.59
N LEU A 4 -4.07 5.15 9.20
CA LEU A 4 -5.08 4.36 8.51
C LEU A 4 -5.87 5.14 7.45
N GLU A 5 -6.32 6.35 7.78
CA GLU A 5 -7.05 7.20 6.82
C GLU A 5 -6.14 7.62 5.66
N THR A 6 -4.89 7.96 5.97
CA THR A 6 -3.89 8.32 4.98
C THR A 6 -3.58 7.15 4.04
N PHE A 7 -3.34 5.96 4.60
CA PHE A 7 -3.12 4.72 3.84
C PHE A 7 -4.30 4.40 2.90
N LYS A 8 -5.53 4.45 3.42
CA LYS A 8 -6.75 4.24 2.64
C LYS A 8 -6.88 5.25 1.50
N LYS A 9 -6.50 6.51 1.74
CA LYS A 9 -6.53 7.57 0.73
C LYS A 9 -5.53 7.33 -0.40
N ILE A 10 -4.31 6.89 -0.07
CA ILE A 10 -3.29 6.55 -1.07
C ILE A 10 -3.79 5.41 -1.96
N ILE A 11 -4.24 4.31 -1.35
CA ILE A 11 -4.78 3.16 -2.09
C ILE A 11 -5.90 3.58 -3.04
N LYS A 12 -6.85 4.38 -2.55
CA LYS A 12 -7.95 4.90 -3.35
C LYS A 12 -7.45 5.76 -4.51
N SER A 13 -6.40 6.55 -4.31
CA SER A 13 -5.83 7.40 -5.34
C SER A 13 -5.09 6.61 -6.41
N VAL A 14 -4.31 5.60 -6.02
CA VAL A 14 -3.47 4.81 -6.95
C VAL A 14 -4.32 3.84 -7.76
N TRP A 15 -5.22 3.09 -7.12
CA TRP A 15 -6.02 2.06 -7.79
C TRP A 15 -7.43 2.52 -8.17
N SER A 16 -7.76 3.80 -7.98
CA SER A 16 -9.08 4.36 -8.29
C SER A 16 -10.25 3.57 -7.66
N ILE A 17 -10.03 3.00 -6.47
CA ILE A 17 -11.02 2.16 -5.79
C ILE A 17 -12.09 3.05 -5.14
N ASN A 18 -13.35 2.82 -5.51
CA ASN A 18 -14.47 3.60 -4.96
C ASN A 18 -14.72 3.31 -3.48
N ASN A 19 -14.61 2.03 -3.09
CA ASN A 19 -14.89 1.55 -1.74
C ASN A 19 -13.67 0.81 -1.14
N VAL A 20 -12.90 1.53 -0.32
CA VAL A 20 -11.68 1.00 0.32
C VAL A 20 -12.00 0.06 1.49
N ASP A 21 -13.24 0.07 2.00
CA ASP A 21 -13.65 -0.80 3.12
C ASP A 21 -13.91 -2.25 2.68
N GLU A 22 -13.97 -2.51 1.38
CA GLU A 22 -14.00 -3.87 0.81
C GLU A 22 -12.60 -4.48 0.63
N ILE A 23 -11.55 -3.70 0.88
CA ILE A 23 -10.18 -4.18 0.72
C ILE A 23 -9.76 -4.97 1.96
N GLU A 24 -9.50 -6.25 1.74
CA GLU A 24 -9.00 -7.15 2.77
C GLU A 24 -7.48 -7.26 2.75
N ASP A 25 -6.89 -7.63 3.87
CA ASP A 25 -5.43 -7.81 3.98
C ASP A 25 -4.89 -8.90 3.04
N GLY A 26 -5.74 -9.85 2.63
CA GLY A 26 -5.37 -10.91 1.68
C GLY A 26 -5.38 -10.49 0.22
N PHE A 27 -5.90 -9.29 -0.12
CA PHE A 27 -6.01 -8.87 -1.52
C PHE A 27 -4.63 -8.52 -2.06
N GLY A 28 -4.35 -9.02 -3.26
CA GLY A 28 -3.15 -8.71 -4.03
C GLY A 28 -3.48 -8.32 -5.47
N PRO A 29 -2.50 -8.43 -6.38
CA PRO A 29 -2.68 -8.26 -7.83
C PRO A 29 -3.75 -9.16 -8.45
N ASP A 30 -4.02 -10.33 -7.85
CA ASP A 30 -5.05 -11.27 -8.34
C ASP A 30 -6.47 -10.77 -8.04
N GLU A 31 -6.68 -10.07 -6.92
CA GLU A 31 -7.99 -9.53 -6.52
C GLU A 31 -8.21 -8.09 -6.97
N ILE A 32 -7.14 -7.29 -7.05
CA ILE A 32 -7.18 -5.88 -7.41
C ILE A 32 -6.66 -5.73 -8.84
N GLU A 33 -7.56 -5.68 -9.81
CA GLU A 33 -7.21 -5.55 -11.25
C GLU A 33 -6.34 -4.33 -11.55
N ALA A 34 -6.49 -3.24 -10.80
CA ALA A 34 -5.69 -2.03 -10.94
C ALA A 34 -4.28 -2.16 -10.35
N TRP A 35 -3.98 -3.23 -9.61
CA TRP A 35 -2.66 -3.50 -9.03
C TRP A 35 -1.79 -4.25 -10.04
N ASP A 36 -1.11 -3.48 -10.90
CA ASP A 36 -0.14 -3.96 -11.87
C ASP A 36 1.30 -3.59 -11.46
N SER A 37 2.29 -3.85 -12.34
CA SER A 37 3.69 -3.54 -12.05
C SER A 37 4.00 -2.04 -11.92
N LEU A 38 3.25 -1.18 -12.62
CA LEU A 38 3.44 0.27 -12.56
C LEU A 38 2.78 0.83 -11.31
N SER A 39 1.51 0.49 -11.07
CA SER A 39 0.76 0.98 -9.92
C SER A 39 1.31 0.46 -8.59
N HIS A 40 1.97 -0.69 -8.60
CA HIS A 40 2.75 -1.17 -7.45
C HIS A 40 3.87 -0.19 -7.06
N ILE A 41 4.63 0.29 -8.05
CA ILE A 41 5.71 1.26 -7.81
C ILE A 41 5.13 2.62 -7.43
N GLU A 42 4.05 3.07 -8.07
CA GLU A 42 3.36 4.32 -7.71
C GLU A 42 2.87 4.29 -6.26
N LEU A 43 2.34 3.15 -5.80
CA LEU A 43 1.94 2.97 -4.42
C LEU A 43 3.10 3.11 -3.45
N ILE A 44 4.23 2.46 -3.74
CA ILE A 44 5.41 2.50 -2.88
C ILE A 44 5.94 3.93 -2.76
N VAL A 45 6.08 4.62 -3.89
CA VAL A 45 6.54 6.01 -3.91
C VAL A 45 5.59 6.90 -3.10
N ALA A 46 4.27 6.76 -3.28
CA ALA A 46 3.30 7.54 -2.52
C ALA A 46 3.36 7.25 -1.01
N LEU A 47 3.61 6.00 -0.60
CA LEU A 47 3.79 5.63 0.81
C LEU A 47 5.09 6.20 1.38
N GLU A 48 6.20 6.12 0.64
CA GLU A 48 7.48 6.69 1.04
C GLU A 48 7.40 8.21 1.22
N GLU A 49 6.77 8.92 0.29
CA GLU A 49 6.60 10.36 0.35
C GLU A 49 5.67 10.81 1.49
N GLU A 50 4.53 10.13 1.68
CA GLU A 50 3.54 10.54 2.67
C GLU A 50 3.95 10.20 4.11
N PHE A 51 4.64 9.07 4.32
CA PHE A 51 5.09 8.65 5.64
C PHE A 51 6.55 9.02 5.94
N GLU A 52 7.24 9.68 5.00
CA GLU A 52 8.65 10.06 5.10
C GLU A 52 9.58 8.86 5.42
N ILE A 53 9.26 7.69 4.83
CA ILE A 53 10.02 6.44 4.98
C ILE A 53 10.77 6.10 3.69
N SER A 54 11.74 5.18 3.78
CA SER A 54 12.38 4.59 2.61
C SER A 54 12.35 3.06 2.69
N ILE A 55 11.60 2.44 1.79
CA ILE A 55 11.38 1.00 1.72
C ILE A 55 12.46 0.39 0.84
N ALA A 56 13.23 -0.55 1.40
CA ALA A 56 14.25 -1.25 0.64
C ALA A 56 13.64 -2.05 -0.52
N VAL A 57 14.31 -2.06 -1.68
CA VAL A 57 13.85 -2.80 -2.89
C VAL A 57 13.60 -4.29 -2.62
N GLN A 58 14.36 -4.90 -1.71
CA GLN A 58 14.14 -6.28 -1.27
C GLN A 58 12.80 -6.50 -0.55
N ASP A 59 12.32 -5.49 0.19
CA ASP A 59 11.02 -5.54 0.86
C ASP A 59 9.91 -5.25 -0.15
N VAL A 60 10.13 -4.30 -1.07
CA VAL A 60 9.23 -4.04 -2.21
C VAL A 60 8.93 -5.33 -2.97
N SER A 61 9.95 -6.13 -3.30
CA SER A 61 9.76 -7.40 -4.02
C SER A 61 8.94 -8.46 -3.25
N ARG A 62 8.66 -8.23 -1.96
CA ARG A 62 7.88 -9.12 -1.09
C ARG A 62 6.46 -8.61 -0.83
N LEU A 63 6.11 -7.44 -1.36
CA LEU A 63 4.80 -6.84 -1.24
C LEU A 63 3.84 -7.45 -2.27
N TYR A 64 3.12 -8.49 -1.85
CA TYR A 64 2.13 -9.15 -2.70
C TYR A 64 0.69 -8.92 -2.26
N THR A 65 0.48 -8.57 -0.99
CA THR A 65 -0.86 -8.34 -0.45
C THR A 65 -0.92 -7.03 0.34
N ILE A 66 -2.13 -6.52 0.56
CA ILE A 66 -2.38 -5.35 1.41
C ILE A 66 -1.82 -5.57 2.83
N GLY A 67 -1.93 -6.79 3.34
CA GLY A 67 -1.36 -7.16 4.63
C GLY A 67 0.17 -7.09 4.63
N ASP A 68 0.84 -7.45 3.54
CA ASP A 68 2.30 -7.32 3.42
C ASP A 68 2.72 -5.86 3.41
N ILE A 69 1.94 -4.98 2.76
CA ILE A 69 2.19 -3.53 2.76
C ILE A 69 2.08 -2.99 4.19
N LYS A 70 0.99 -3.29 4.90
CA LYS A 70 0.81 -2.84 6.29
C LYS A 70 1.94 -3.30 7.20
N LYS A 71 2.33 -4.59 7.12
CA LYS A 71 3.46 -5.13 7.90
C LYS A 71 4.78 -4.45 7.55
N THR A 72 4.98 -4.13 6.28
CA THR A 72 6.18 -3.41 5.84
C THR A 72 6.18 -2.01 6.43
N LEU A 73 5.05 -1.30 6.38
CA LEU A 73 4.92 0.03 6.98
C LEU A 73 5.20 -0.01 8.50
N GLU A 74 4.69 -1.00 9.21
CA GLU A 74 4.98 -1.21 10.64
C GLU A 74 6.49 -1.42 10.90
N LYS A 75 7.16 -2.24 10.06
CA LYS A 75 8.60 -2.45 10.12
C LYS A 75 9.41 -1.15 9.95
N TYR A 76 8.88 -0.19 9.19
CA TYR A 76 9.49 1.14 9.00
C TYR A 76 8.99 2.20 10.00
N GLY A 77 8.21 1.82 11.01
CA GLY A 77 7.76 2.70 12.09
C GLY A 77 6.41 3.36 11.88
N VAL A 78 5.63 2.90 10.89
CA VAL A 78 4.30 3.43 10.58
C VAL A 78 3.24 2.41 11.02
N GLU A 79 2.55 2.69 12.13
CA GLU A 79 1.45 1.87 12.63
C GLU A 79 0.12 2.32 12.01
N ILE A 80 -0.65 1.38 11.46
CA ILE A 80 -1.86 1.64 10.64
C ILE A 80 -3.07 0.90 11.23
#